data_AF-A0A1Q7X003-F1
#
_entry.id   AF-A0A1Q7X003-F1
#
_cell.length_a   1.000
_cell.length_b   1.000
_cell.length_c   1.000
_cell.angle_alpha   90.00
_cell.angle_beta   90.00
_cell.angle_gamma   90.00
#
_symmetry.space_group_name_H-M   'P 1'
#
loop_
_entity.id
_entity.type
_entity.pdbx_description
1 polymer ?
#
loop_
_entity_poly.entity_id
_entity_poly.type
_entity_poly.pdbx_seq_one_letter_code
_entity_poly.pdbx_strand_id
1 'polypeptide(L)'
;ALALSATIRDAPAQGPSSPARRATMEELHRHGGVPRGWKFTVPPGDAAKGRQLFQDLECYKCHTIQGESFPPSGGDPKNAGPELTGMGAQHPAEYFAESILAPDHVIVEGPGYTGPDGRSVMPSFADSLSLTQWLDLVAYLKSLTAGGGDHHGAHEVVRERMLGDYKIRLVYAADTGQDGGGHHGAHHGGGQGTAPAAGGHLMAFVMDRETDEPVPYLPVTATIHAAGAAPRTLRLAPVVGDRGFHYGATVALPERTQKITLAVGATTMQVVESARERFKKPVTAIFEWTGR
;
A
#
# COMPACT_ATOMS: atom_id res chain seq x y z
N ALA A 1 -44.35 -30.83 0.35
CA ALA A 1 -43.47 -29.76 -0.13
C ALA A 1 -43.00 -28.95 1.08
N LEU A 2 -41.76 -29.18 1.53
CA LEU A 2 -41.16 -28.35 2.59
C LEU A 2 -40.67 -27.04 1.96
N ALA A 3 -41.23 -25.91 2.39
CA ALA A 3 -40.72 -24.59 2.05
C ALA A 3 -39.58 -24.26 3.03
N LEU A 4 -38.34 -24.21 2.52
CA LEU A 4 -37.20 -23.64 3.23
C LEU A 4 -37.41 -22.13 3.35
N SER A 5 -37.66 -21.64 4.56
CA SER A 5 -37.54 -20.22 4.88
C SER A 5 -36.05 -19.87 4.98
N ALA A 6 -35.53 -19.18 3.98
CA ALA A 6 -34.21 -18.56 4.04
C ALA A 6 -34.33 -17.27 4.86
N THR A 7 -33.76 -17.26 6.06
CA THR A 7 -33.59 -16.05 6.86
C THR A 7 -32.57 -15.13 6.16
N ILE A 8 -33.04 -13.98 5.70
CA ILE A 8 -32.20 -12.87 5.25
C ILE A 8 -31.36 -12.44 6.46
N ARG A 9 -30.03 -12.65 6.38
CA ARG A 9 -29.10 -12.06 7.34
C ARG A 9 -28.97 -10.58 6.99
N ASP A 10 -29.43 -9.71 7.88
CA ASP A 10 -29.17 -8.28 7.81
C ASP A 10 -27.66 -8.03 7.60
N ALA A 11 -27.35 -7.21 6.60
CA ALA A 11 -26.01 -6.70 6.38
C ALA A 11 -25.56 -5.90 7.62
N PRO A 12 -24.27 -5.97 8.02
CA PRO A 12 -23.80 -5.21 9.17
C PRO A 12 -23.97 -3.71 8.90
N ALA A 13 -24.55 -3.01 9.87
CA ALA A 13 -24.72 -1.56 9.84
C ALA A 13 -23.37 -0.88 9.64
N GLN A 14 -23.37 0.17 8.82
CA GLN A 14 -22.20 0.99 8.48
C GLN A 14 -21.47 1.42 9.76
N GLY A 15 -20.15 1.19 9.80
CA GLY A 15 -19.30 1.68 10.89
C GLY A 15 -19.38 3.21 11.02
N PRO A 16 -19.11 3.78 12.21
CA PRO A 16 -19.29 5.20 12.46
C PRO A 16 -18.45 6.04 11.49
N SER A 17 -19.11 6.95 10.76
CA SER A 17 -18.44 7.98 9.96
C SER A 17 -17.43 8.72 10.84
N SER A 18 -16.20 8.92 10.36
CA SER A 18 -15.21 9.72 11.07
C SER A 18 -15.80 11.08 11.48
N PRO A 19 -15.51 11.57 12.69
CA PRO A 19 -16.11 12.82 13.16
C PRO A 19 -15.79 13.96 12.20
N ALA A 20 -16.79 14.78 11.89
CA ALA A 20 -16.66 15.89 10.97
C ALA A 20 -15.53 16.84 11.43
N ARG A 21 -14.50 17.00 10.59
CA ARG A 21 -13.45 17.99 10.80
C ARG A 21 -14.06 19.38 10.60
N ARG A 22 -13.93 20.24 11.62
CA ARG A 22 -14.35 21.65 11.54
C ARG A 22 -13.13 22.48 11.19
N ALA A 23 -13.26 23.35 10.19
CA ALA A 23 -12.25 24.32 9.82
C ALA A 23 -12.92 25.69 9.61
N THR A 24 -12.23 26.77 9.96
CA THR A 24 -12.72 28.12 9.66
C THR A 24 -12.32 28.54 8.24
N MET A 25 -13.04 29.49 7.64
CA MET A 25 -12.65 30.02 6.32
C MET A 25 -11.25 30.64 6.33
N GLU A 26 -10.87 31.30 7.42
CA GLU A 26 -9.51 31.86 7.59
C GLU A 26 -8.44 30.75 7.61
N GLU A 27 -8.71 29.65 8.31
CA GLU A 27 -7.84 28.47 8.33
C GLU A 27 -7.72 27.84 6.93
N LEU A 28 -8.83 27.69 6.20
CA LEU A 28 -8.79 27.17 4.83
C LEU A 28 -7.93 28.04 3.91
N HIS A 29 -8.08 29.37 3.96
CA HIS A 29 -7.25 30.27 3.16
C HIS A 29 -5.76 30.17 3.54
N ARG A 30 -5.46 30.00 4.83
CA ARG A 30 -4.08 29.80 5.31
C ARG A 30 -3.46 28.49 4.82
N HIS A 31 -4.28 27.48 4.53
CA HIS A 31 -3.86 26.16 4.09
C HIS A 31 -4.12 25.87 2.60
N GLY A 32 -4.33 26.91 1.77
CA GLY A 32 -4.44 26.76 0.32
C GLY A 32 -5.81 26.30 -0.19
N GLY A 33 -6.87 26.51 0.60
CA GLY A 33 -8.27 26.31 0.19
C GLY A 33 -8.93 25.03 0.72
N VAL A 34 -8.16 24.11 1.31
CA VAL A 34 -8.66 22.87 1.93
C VAL A 34 -8.05 22.68 3.32
N PRO A 35 -8.67 21.90 4.22
CA PRO A 35 -8.06 21.56 5.50
C PRO A 35 -6.70 20.90 5.31
N ARG A 36 -5.76 21.11 6.22
CA ARG A 36 -4.47 20.40 6.19
C ARG A 36 -4.70 18.88 6.22
N GLY A 37 -4.02 18.16 5.33
CA GLY A 37 -4.18 16.70 5.20
C GLY A 37 -5.57 16.30 4.71
N TRP A 38 -6.31 17.19 4.04
CA TRP A 38 -7.54 16.82 3.37
C TRP A 38 -7.24 15.93 2.16
N LYS A 39 -7.98 14.83 2.06
CA LYS A 39 -8.05 13.95 0.91
C LYS A 39 -9.52 13.69 0.63
N PHE A 40 -9.90 13.61 -0.64
CA PHE A 40 -11.19 13.06 -0.99
C PHE A 40 -11.29 11.61 -0.48
N THR A 41 -12.39 11.27 0.18
CA THR A 41 -12.70 9.91 0.62
C THR A 41 -13.92 9.44 -0.13
N VAL A 42 -13.85 8.24 -0.74
CA VAL A 42 -15.00 7.67 -1.44
C VAL A 42 -16.10 7.34 -0.41
N PRO A 43 -17.34 7.84 -0.59
CA PRO A 43 -18.47 7.44 0.25
C PRO A 43 -18.68 5.92 0.26
N PRO A 44 -19.26 5.34 1.32
CA PRO A 44 -19.58 3.93 1.34
C PRO A 44 -20.64 3.59 0.28
N GLY A 45 -20.52 2.39 -0.31
CA GLY A 45 -21.51 1.77 -1.19
C GLY A 45 -21.92 0.37 -0.71
N ASP A 46 -22.78 -0.29 -1.48
CA ASP A 46 -23.28 -1.64 -1.24
C ASP A 46 -22.51 -2.67 -2.10
N ALA A 47 -21.65 -3.45 -1.46
CA ALA A 47 -20.82 -4.45 -2.14
C ALA A 47 -21.63 -5.56 -2.83
N ALA A 48 -22.83 -5.91 -2.33
CA ALA A 48 -23.65 -6.94 -2.95
C ALA A 48 -24.24 -6.43 -4.28
N LYS A 49 -24.71 -5.17 -4.30
CA LYS A 49 -25.14 -4.51 -5.55
C LYS A 49 -23.96 -4.30 -6.49
N GLY A 50 -22.79 -3.95 -5.96
CA GLY A 50 -21.56 -3.83 -6.74
C GLY A 50 -21.16 -5.12 -7.44
N ARG A 51 -21.26 -6.26 -6.75
CA ARG A 51 -21.01 -7.58 -7.36
C ARG A 51 -21.98 -7.86 -8.51
N GLN A 52 -23.26 -7.53 -8.33
CA GLN A 52 -24.25 -7.69 -9.40
C GLN A 52 -23.93 -6.78 -10.59
N LEU A 53 -23.57 -5.52 -10.36
CA LEU A 53 -23.15 -4.60 -11.41
C LEU A 53 -21.89 -5.07 -12.14
N PHE A 54 -20.91 -5.62 -11.43
CA PHE A 54 -19.72 -6.21 -12.03
C PHE A 54 -20.06 -7.33 -13.04
N GLN A 55 -21.10 -8.11 -12.74
CA GLN A 55 -21.64 -9.11 -13.66
C GLN A 55 -22.42 -8.47 -14.81
N ASP A 56 -23.33 -7.54 -14.52
CA ASP A 56 -24.21 -6.92 -15.52
C ASP A 56 -23.42 -6.09 -16.56
N LEU A 57 -22.33 -5.47 -16.14
CA LEU A 57 -21.39 -4.73 -16.99
C LEU A 57 -20.35 -5.65 -17.65
N GLU A 58 -20.42 -6.96 -17.37
CA GLU A 58 -19.52 -7.99 -17.88
C GLU A 58 -18.03 -7.72 -17.59
N CYS A 59 -17.72 -7.05 -16.47
CA CYS A 59 -16.34 -6.75 -16.06
C CYS A 59 -15.50 -8.03 -15.92
N TYR A 60 -16.14 -9.16 -15.59
CA TYR A 60 -15.52 -10.49 -15.51
C TYR A 60 -14.93 -10.99 -16.84
N LYS A 61 -15.29 -10.37 -17.98
CA LYS A 61 -14.69 -10.72 -19.27
C LYS A 61 -13.20 -10.42 -19.31
N CYS A 62 -12.79 -9.30 -18.71
CA CYS A 62 -11.40 -8.86 -18.67
C CYS A 62 -10.72 -9.13 -17.32
N HIS A 63 -11.47 -9.00 -16.23
CA HIS A 63 -10.94 -9.10 -14.88
C HIS A 63 -11.33 -10.43 -14.23
N THR A 64 -10.33 -11.27 -13.97
CA THR A 64 -10.53 -12.52 -13.22
C THR A 64 -10.56 -12.25 -11.72
N ILE A 65 -11.40 -13.01 -11.00
CA ILE A 65 -11.47 -13.05 -9.53
C ILE A 65 -11.58 -14.52 -9.11
N GLN A 66 -10.58 -15.05 -8.42
CA GLN A 66 -10.54 -16.41 -7.92
C GLN A 66 -11.59 -16.63 -6.82
N GLY A 67 -12.27 -17.78 -6.88
CA GLY A 67 -13.33 -18.15 -5.94
C GLY A 67 -14.68 -17.49 -6.21
N GLU A 68 -14.76 -16.54 -7.15
CA GLU A 68 -16.02 -16.00 -7.64
C GLU A 68 -16.55 -16.84 -8.81
N SER A 69 -17.88 -16.98 -8.86
CA SER A 69 -18.57 -17.70 -9.93
C SER A 69 -19.28 -16.70 -10.84
N PHE A 70 -18.59 -16.30 -11.92
CA PHE A 70 -19.15 -15.53 -13.03
C PHE A 70 -19.28 -16.42 -14.27
N PRO A 71 -20.10 -16.02 -15.27
CA PRO A 71 -20.16 -16.73 -16.54
C PRO A 71 -18.77 -16.87 -17.18
N PRO A 72 -18.49 -17.95 -17.92
CA PRO A 72 -17.20 -18.10 -18.60
C PRO A 72 -16.93 -16.93 -19.52
N SER A 73 -15.80 -16.24 -19.32
CA SER A 73 -15.28 -15.32 -20.32
C SER A 73 -14.73 -16.17 -21.46
N GLY A 74 -15.21 -15.95 -22.69
CA GLY A 74 -14.89 -16.80 -23.85
C GLY A 74 -13.43 -16.77 -24.32
N GLY A 75 -12.47 -16.38 -23.48
CA GLY A 75 -11.03 -16.42 -23.74
C GLY A 75 -10.55 -15.53 -24.87
N ASP A 76 -11.28 -14.46 -25.21
CA ASP A 76 -10.85 -13.51 -26.25
C ASP A 76 -9.58 -12.76 -25.77
N PRO A 77 -8.45 -12.82 -26.50
CA PRO A 77 -7.24 -12.07 -26.19
C PRO A 77 -7.45 -10.56 -26.07
N LYS A 78 -8.54 -10.02 -26.62
CA LYS A 78 -8.93 -8.61 -26.48
C LYS A 78 -9.55 -8.26 -25.12
N ASN A 79 -9.94 -9.26 -24.34
CA ASN A 79 -10.51 -9.09 -23.00
C ASN A 79 -9.43 -9.33 -21.95
N ALA A 80 -8.37 -8.51 -22.00
CA ALA A 80 -7.28 -8.57 -21.02
C ALA A 80 -7.47 -7.47 -19.98
N GLY A 81 -7.40 -7.82 -18.71
CA GLY A 81 -7.36 -6.90 -17.59
C GLY A 81 -6.52 -7.45 -16.44
N PRO A 82 -6.03 -6.59 -15.53
CA PRO A 82 -5.43 -7.03 -14.28
C PRO A 82 -6.35 -7.97 -13.50
N GLU A 83 -5.77 -8.98 -12.89
CA GLU A 83 -6.46 -9.89 -11.97
C GLU A 83 -6.86 -9.12 -10.70
N LEU A 84 -8.10 -9.31 -10.20
CA LEU A 84 -8.67 -8.49 -9.12
C LEU A 84 -8.76 -9.22 -7.77
N THR A 85 -8.30 -10.46 -7.67
CA THR A 85 -8.31 -11.22 -6.41
C THR A 85 -7.42 -10.56 -5.37
N GLY A 86 -7.98 -10.32 -4.19
CA GLY A 86 -7.24 -9.71 -3.08
C GLY A 86 -6.92 -8.22 -3.27
N MET A 87 -7.28 -7.60 -4.40
CA MET A 87 -6.92 -6.20 -4.70
C MET A 87 -7.53 -5.21 -3.71
N GLY A 88 -8.66 -5.55 -3.09
CA GLY A 88 -9.28 -4.76 -2.03
C GLY A 88 -8.36 -4.56 -0.82
N ALA A 89 -7.42 -5.47 -0.55
CA ALA A 89 -6.42 -5.30 0.50
C ALA A 89 -5.24 -4.40 0.07
N GLN A 90 -4.95 -4.33 -1.23
CA GLN A 90 -3.75 -3.69 -1.77
C GLN A 90 -3.97 -2.22 -2.14
N HIS A 91 -5.19 -1.85 -2.56
CA HIS A 91 -5.49 -0.52 -3.08
C HIS A 91 -6.51 0.24 -2.22
N PRO A 92 -6.39 1.58 -2.11
CA PRO A 92 -7.42 2.39 -1.48
C PRO A 92 -8.69 2.44 -2.36
N ALA A 93 -9.84 2.75 -1.77
CA ALA A 93 -11.10 2.85 -2.51
C ALA A 93 -11.02 3.90 -3.64
N GLU A 94 -10.30 5.02 -3.40
CA GLU A 94 -10.12 6.08 -4.39
C GLU A 94 -9.42 5.61 -5.66
N TYR A 95 -8.53 4.61 -5.57
CA TYR A 95 -7.83 4.08 -6.75
C TYR A 95 -8.79 3.36 -7.68
N PHE A 96 -9.62 2.45 -7.15
CA PHE A 96 -10.68 1.80 -7.95
C PHE A 96 -11.67 2.81 -8.51
N ALA A 97 -12.02 3.81 -7.70
CA ALA A 97 -12.95 4.86 -8.05
C ALA A 97 -12.47 5.66 -9.27
N GLU A 98 -11.17 6.01 -9.32
CA GLU A 98 -10.54 6.66 -10.47
C GLU A 98 -10.41 5.71 -11.66
N SER A 99 -9.91 4.48 -11.47
CA SER A 99 -9.71 3.53 -12.58
C SER A 99 -10.99 3.23 -13.36
N ILE A 100 -12.16 3.23 -12.70
CA ILE A 100 -13.47 3.02 -13.36
C ILE A 100 -13.89 4.22 -14.22
N LEU A 101 -13.60 5.45 -13.77
CA LEU A 101 -14.06 6.67 -14.44
C LEU A 101 -13.04 7.22 -15.44
N ALA A 102 -11.75 7.03 -15.17
CA ALA A 102 -10.63 7.59 -15.93
C ALA A 102 -9.48 6.56 -16.04
N PRO A 103 -9.68 5.45 -16.78
CA PRO A 103 -8.70 4.36 -16.86
C PRO A 103 -7.35 4.75 -17.47
N ASP A 104 -7.27 5.89 -18.17
CA ASP A 104 -6.02 6.44 -18.73
C ASP A 104 -5.20 7.28 -17.73
N HIS A 105 -5.71 7.58 -16.53
CA HIS A 105 -4.96 8.36 -15.53
C HIS A 105 -3.79 7.58 -14.92
N VAL A 106 -3.97 6.25 -14.76
CA VAL A 106 -2.91 5.33 -14.33
C VAL A 106 -2.94 4.12 -15.26
N ILE A 107 -2.03 4.08 -16.21
CA ILE A 107 -1.90 2.97 -17.15
C ILE A 107 -1.05 1.87 -16.48
N VAL A 108 -1.67 0.73 -16.22
CA VAL A 108 -0.98 -0.47 -15.74
C VAL A 108 -0.32 -1.17 -16.93
N GLU A 109 0.99 -1.34 -16.89
CA GLU A 109 1.71 -2.09 -17.91
C GLU A 109 1.40 -3.59 -17.78
N GLY A 110 1.04 -4.21 -18.90
CA GLY A 110 0.81 -5.65 -18.96
C GLY A 110 0.37 -6.10 -20.35
N PRO A 111 0.49 -7.41 -20.64
CA PRO A 111 0.12 -7.94 -21.96
C PRO A 111 -1.36 -7.69 -22.25
N GLY A 112 -1.63 -6.86 -23.27
CA GLY A 112 -2.99 -6.59 -23.75
C GLY A 112 -3.79 -5.56 -22.96
N TYR A 113 -3.22 -4.91 -21.94
CA TYR A 113 -3.92 -3.87 -21.17
C TYR A 113 -4.02 -2.53 -21.89
N THR A 114 -3.19 -2.33 -22.91
CA THR A 114 -3.09 -1.07 -23.67
C THR A 114 -3.32 -1.32 -25.15
N GLY A 115 -4.12 -0.46 -25.79
CA GLY A 115 -4.35 -0.47 -27.22
C GLY A 115 -3.16 0.10 -28.02
N PRO A 116 -3.20 0.01 -29.37
CA PRO A 116 -2.14 0.56 -30.24
C PRO A 116 -1.93 2.08 -30.12
N ASP A 117 -2.92 2.80 -29.59
CA ASP A 117 -2.88 4.24 -29.33
C ASP A 117 -2.24 4.60 -27.97
N GLY A 118 -1.78 3.59 -27.22
CA GLY A 118 -1.15 3.79 -25.91
C GLY A 118 -2.15 4.03 -24.78
N ARG A 119 -3.46 3.84 -25.01
CA ARG A 119 -4.51 4.00 -23.99
C ARG A 119 -4.98 2.68 -23.41
N SER A 120 -5.57 2.72 -22.23
CA SER A 120 -6.15 1.54 -21.59
C SER A 120 -7.24 0.92 -22.48
N VAL A 121 -7.25 -0.41 -22.58
CA VAL A 121 -8.35 -1.14 -23.24
C VAL A 121 -9.62 -1.19 -22.38
N MET A 122 -9.50 -0.89 -21.08
CA MET A 122 -10.65 -0.72 -20.20
C MET A 122 -11.39 0.57 -20.59
N PRO A 123 -12.69 0.51 -20.92
CA PRO A 123 -13.46 1.70 -21.24
C PRO A 123 -13.69 2.55 -19.99
N SER A 124 -13.86 3.87 -20.17
CA SER A 124 -14.38 4.73 -19.12
C SER A 124 -15.87 4.44 -18.90
N PHE A 125 -16.28 4.41 -17.63
CA PHE A 125 -17.68 4.27 -17.22
C PHE A 125 -18.29 5.58 -16.69
N ALA A 126 -17.62 6.72 -16.91
CA ALA A 126 -18.05 8.02 -16.38
C ALA A 126 -19.44 8.45 -16.86
N ASP A 127 -19.80 8.12 -18.10
CA ASP A 127 -21.08 8.46 -18.70
C ASP A 127 -22.14 7.34 -18.59
N SER A 128 -21.77 6.17 -18.05
CA SER A 128 -22.63 4.97 -18.02
C SER A 128 -23.09 4.57 -16.62
N LEU A 129 -22.40 5.03 -15.57
CA LEU A 129 -22.77 4.75 -14.18
C LEU A 129 -23.41 5.97 -13.52
N SER A 130 -24.51 5.74 -12.80
CA SER A 130 -24.94 6.70 -11.78
C SER A 130 -23.93 6.72 -10.62
N LEU A 131 -23.95 7.80 -9.84
CA LEU A 131 -23.11 7.93 -8.63
C LEU A 131 -23.26 6.71 -7.70
N THR A 132 -24.49 6.24 -7.46
CA THR A 132 -24.73 5.09 -6.58
C THR A 132 -24.16 3.79 -7.17
N GLN A 133 -24.33 3.54 -8.47
CA GLN A 133 -23.78 2.34 -9.11
C GLN A 133 -22.24 2.33 -9.06
N TRP A 134 -21.62 3.49 -9.26
CA TRP A 134 -20.17 3.63 -9.12
C TRP A 134 -19.70 3.37 -7.68
N LEU A 135 -20.37 3.93 -6.67
CA LEU A 135 -20.06 3.68 -5.25
C LEU A 135 -20.21 2.20 -4.89
N ASP A 136 -21.28 1.55 -5.35
CA ASP A 136 -21.55 0.12 -5.11
C ASP A 136 -20.45 -0.74 -5.76
N LEU A 137 -20.06 -0.45 -7.00
CA LEU A 137 -18.98 -1.15 -7.70
C LEU A 137 -17.62 -0.99 -6.99
N VAL A 138 -17.28 0.23 -6.55
CA VAL A 138 -16.07 0.48 -5.74
C VAL A 138 -16.12 -0.29 -4.42
N ALA A 139 -17.28 -0.33 -3.75
CA ALA A 139 -17.45 -1.08 -2.51
C ALA A 139 -17.22 -2.59 -2.72
N TYR A 140 -17.69 -3.15 -3.83
CA TYR A 140 -17.44 -4.55 -4.19
C TYR A 140 -15.94 -4.81 -4.41
N LEU A 141 -15.26 -4.03 -5.26
CA LEU A 141 -13.83 -4.21 -5.50
C LEU A 141 -13.00 -4.05 -4.23
N LYS A 142 -13.36 -3.11 -3.37
CA LYS A 142 -12.70 -2.90 -2.08
C LYS A 142 -12.92 -4.08 -1.11
N SER A 143 -14.02 -4.83 -1.25
CA SER A 143 -14.31 -6.00 -0.42
C SER A 143 -13.50 -7.25 -0.78
N LEU A 144 -12.85 -7.27 -1.95
CA LEU A 144 -12.04 -8.41 -2.43
C LEU A 144 -10.71 -8.49 -1.67
N THR A 145 -10.73 -8.96 -0.42
CA THR A 145 -9.53 -9.02 0.44
C THR A 145 -8.93 -10.42 0.61
N ALA A 146 -9.59 -11.47 0.09
CA ALA A 146 -9.17 -12.86 0.22
C ALA A 146 -8.59 -13.39 -1.11
N GLY A 147 -7.70 -14.39 -1.02
CA GLY A 147 -7.25 -15.18 -2.18
C GLY A 147 -6.13 -14.58 -3.03
N GLY A 148 -5.61 -13.40 -2.71
CA GLY A 148 -4.47 -12.79 -3.41
C GLY A 148 -3.17 -13.52 -3.12
N GLY A 149 -2.97 -14.68 -3.73
CA GLY A 149 -1.70 -15.40 -3.72
C GLY A 149 -0.70 -14.74 -4.66
N ASP A 150 0.36 -14.20 -4.08
CA ASP A 150 1.77 -14.26 -4.50
C ASP A 150 2.09 -14.28 -6.01
N HIS A 151 1.50 -13.41 -6.81
CA HIS A 151 1.89 -13.24 -8.21
C HIS A 151 2.02 -11.76 -8.56
N HIS A 152 3.17 -11.17 -8.17
CA HIS A 152 4.00 -10.20 -8.90
C HIS A 152 5.03 -9.61 -7.92
N GLY A 153 6.32 -9.94 -8.12
CA GLY A 153 7.49 -9.19 -7.65
C GLY A 153 7.64 -8.96 -6.14
N ALA A 154 8.53 -9.73 -5.50
CA ALA A 154 9.12 -9.49 -4.18
C ALA A 154 8.15 -8.92 -3.12
N HIS A 155 7.50 -9.81 -2.36
CA HIS A 155 6.74 -9.47 -1.16
C HIS A 155 7.42 -8.38 -0.33
N GLU A 156 6.97 -7.13 -0.51
CA GLU A 156 7.27 -6.06 0.40
C GLU A 156 6.52 -6.42 1.68
N VAL A 157 7.21 -7.07 2.62
CA VAL A 157 6.62 -7.41 3.91
C VAL A 157 6.46 -6.10 4.69
N VAL A 158 5.39 -5.38 4.37
CA VAL A 158 5.00 -4.15 5.05
C VAL A 158 4.51 -4.53 6.44
N ARG A 159 5.31 -4.20 7.45
CA ARG A 159 4.90 -4.36 8.86
C ARG A 159 4.75 -3.00 9.48
N GLU A 160 3.55 -2.68 9.94
CA GLU A 160 3.22 -1.40 10.56
C GLU A 160 2.94 -1.55 12.08
N ARG A 161 3.34 -0.55 12.86
CA ARG A 161 3.04 -0.42 14.29
C ARG A 161 2.69 1.03 14.63
N MET A 162 1.69 1.20 15.50
CA MET A 162 1.31 2.48 16.08
C MET A 162 1.90 2.58 17.49
N LEU A 163 2.75 3.58 17.76
CA LEU A 163 3.48 3.72 19.02
C LEU A 163 3.57 5.17 19.44
N GLY A 164 2.81 5.53 20.48
CA GLY A 164 2.67 6.93 20.90
C GLY A 164 2.15 7.78 19.74
N ASP A 165 2.92 8.81 19.40
CA ASP A 165 2.64 9.76 18.32
C ASP A 165 3.15 9.30 16.94
N TYR A 166 3.70 8.09 16.83
CA TYR A 166 4.29 7.59 15.60
C TYR A 166 3.49 6.45 14.97
N LYS A 167 3.39 6.48 13.64
CA LYS A 167 3.10 5.33 12.78
C LYS A 167 4.41 4.86 12.14
N ILE A 168 4.87 3.66 12.49
CA ILE A 168 6.15 3.12 12.05
C ILE A 168 5.92 1.94 11.12
N ARG A 169 6.36 2.08 9.87
CA ARG A 169 6.32 1.03 8.85
C ARG A 169 7.74 0.55 8.56
N LEU A 170 7.99 -0.74 8.76
CA LEU A 170 9.27 -1.38 8.48
C LEU A 170 9.17 -2.19 7.18
N VAL A 171 10.16 -2.02 6.32
CA VAL A 171 10.27 -2.68 5.02
C VAL A 171 11.69 -3.20 4.82
N TYR A 172 11.84 -4.37 4.22
CA TYR A 172 13.13 -4.87 3.75
C TYR A 172 13.04 -5.21 2.27
N ALA A 173 13.85 -4.55 1.45
CA ALA A 173 14.01 -4.88 0.04
C ALA A 173 15.28 -5.72 -0.12
N ALA A 174 15.15 -6.99 -0.48
CA ALA A 174 16.31 -7.81 -0.82
C ALA A 174 16.90 -7.33 -2.15
N ASP A 175 18.22 -7.36 -2.29
CA ASP A 175 18.89 -7.25 -3.59
C ASP A 175 18.62 -8.56 -4.36
N THR A 176 17.46 -8.63 -5.02
CA THR A 176 17.19 -9.63 -6.03
C THR A 176 17.92 -9.12 -7.25
N GLY A 177 19.12 -9.63 -7.56
CA GLY A 177 20.00 -9.15 -8.64
C GLY A 177 19.40 -9.21 -10.04
N GLN A 178 18.32 -8.48 -10.26
CA GLN A 178 17.39 -8.57 -11.36
C GLN A 178 16.70 -7.22 -11.59
N ASP A 179 17.48 -6.13 -11.46
CA ASP A 179 17.16 -4.85 -12.07
C ASP A 179 18.08 -4.69 -13.29
N GLY A 180 17.68 -5.34 -14.39
CA GLY A 180 18.25 -5.06 -15.70
C GLY A 180 17.68 -3.75 -16.23
N GLY A 181 18.44 -2.66 -16.12
CA GLY A 181 18.12 -1.42 -16.83
C GLY A 181 18.88 -0.19 -16.34
N GLY A 182 19.96 0.19 -17.05
CA GLY A 182 20.36 1.60 -17.14
C GLY A 182 21.73 2.00 -16.60
N HIS A 183 22.70 2.09 -17.52
CA HIS A 183 23.90 2.95 -17.50
C HIS A 183 25.06 2.63 -16.54
N HIS A 184 25.89 1.66 -16.93
CA HIS A 184 27.28 1.58 -16.46
C HIS A 184 28.18 2.55 -17.26
N GLY A 185 28.62 3.62 -16.59
CA GLY A 185 29.85 4.33 -16.96
C GLY A 185 31.05 3.45 -16.63
N ALA A 186 31.84 3.13 -17.66
CA ALA A 186 33.01 2.27 -17.57
C ALA A 186 34.16 2.97 -16.84
N HIS A 187 34.64 2.37 -15.75
CA HIS A 187 36.05 2.46 -15.35
C HIS A 187 36.52 1.12 -14.79
N HIS A 188 37.47 0.51 -15.51
CA HIS A 188 38.15 -0.73 -15.14
C HIS A 188 39.12 -0.50 -13.98
N GLY A 189 39.10 -1.42 -13.01
CA GLY A 189 40.14 -1.58 -11.99
C GLY A 189 39.98 -2.95 -11.34
N GLY A 190 40.84 -3.89 -11.70
CA GLY A 190 40.77 -5.29 -11.27
C GLY A 190 41.10 -5.48 -9.79
N GLY A 191 40.28 -6.30 -9.12
CA GLY A 191 40.56 -6.87 -7.81
C GLY A 191 39.67 -8.08 -7.61
N GLN A 192 40.27 -9.27 -7.48
CA GLN A 192 39.56 -10.48 -7.05
C GLN A 192 39.14 -10.29 -5.58
N GLY A 193 37.94 -9.76 -5.38
CA GLY A 193 37.26 -9.71 -4.10
C GLY A 193 36.14 -10.74 -4.07
N THR A 194 36.05 -11.50 -2.99
CA THR A 194 34.89 -12.33 -2.64
C THR A 194 33.60 -11.55 -2.87
N ALA A 195 32.67 -12.11 -3.65
CA ALA A 195 31.37 -11.48 -3.90
C ALA A 195 30.71 -11.10 -2.55
N PRO A 196 30.24 -9.85 -2.38
CA PRO A 196 29.53 -9.47 -1.17
C PRO A 196 28.27 -10.35 -1.06
N ALA A 197 28.04 -10.92 0.13
CA ALA A 197 26.79 -11.62 0.41
C ALA A 197 25.62 -10.70 0.02
N ALA A 198 24.71 -11.20 -0.82
CA ALA A 198 23.59 -10.43 -1.37
C ALA A 198 22.94 -9.58 -0.26
N GLY A 199 23.17 -8.27 -0.34
CA GLY A 199 22.67 -7.33 0.64
C GLY A 199 21.16 -7.12 0.46
N GLY A 200 20.55 -6.39 1.37
CA GLY A 200 19.26 -5.78 1.13
C GLY A 200 19.25 -4.39 1.75
N HIS A 201 18.19 -3.64 1.51
CA HIS A 201 17.98 -2.32 2.11
C HIS A 201 16.85 -2.42 3.14
N LEU A 202 17.20 -2.23 4.40
CA LEU A 202 16.23 -2.15 5.49
C LEU A 202 15.79 -0.69 5.64
N MET A 203 14.48 -0.46 5.55
CA MET A 203 13.85 0.87 5.56
C MET A 203 12.85 0.96 6.71
N ALA A 204 12.89 2.06 7.44
CA ALA A 204 11.91 2.45 8.45
C ALA A 204 11.28 3.79 8.05
N PHE A 205 9.98 3.78 7.78
CA PHE A 205 9.17 4.97 7.59
C PHE A 205 8.57 5.35 8.94
N VAL A 206 8.99 6.49 9.49
CA VAL A 206 8.48 7.03 10.74
C VAL A 206 7.61 8.24 10.42
N MET A 207 6.31 8.08 10.58
CA MET A 207 5.31 9.11 10.28
C MET A 207 4.67 9.63 11.57
N ASP A 208 4.28 10.91 11.57
CA ASP A 208 3.41 11.47 12.59
C ASP A 208 2.03 10.83 12.45
N ARG A 209 1.51 10.31 13.55
CA ARG A 209 0.25 9.56 13.55
C ARG A 209 -0.98 10.42 13.25
N GLU A 210 -0.94 11.72 13.55
CA GLU A 210 -2.08 12.60 13.34
C GLU A 210 -2.11 13.14 11.91
N THR A 211 -0.93 13.45 11.35
CA THR A 211 -0.81 14.15 10.07
C THR A 211 -0.39 13.24 8.92
N ASP A 212 0.04 12.01 9.20
CA ASP A 212 0.63 11.07 8.24
C ASP A 212 1.86 11.63 7.49
N GLU A 213 2.50 12.67 8.04
CA GLU A 213 3.71 13.26 7.47
C GLU A 213 4.97 12.55 8.00
N PRO A 214 6.04 12.42 7.20
CA PRO A 214 7.30 11.88 7.68
C PRO A 214 7.89 12.78 8.78
N VAL A 215 8.44 12.16 9.83
CA VAL A 215 9.13 12.88 10.92
C VAL A 215 10.64 12.77 10.71
N PRO A 216 11.31 13.82 10.19
CA PRO A 216 12.74 13.77 9.89
C PRO A 216 13.62 13.96 11.13
N TYR A 217 14.94 13.81 10.94
CA TYR A 217 15.98 13.98 11.97
C TYR A 217 15.77 13.28 13.32
N LEU A 218 15.04 12.17 13.34
CA LEU A 218 15.03 11.23 14.45
C LEU A 218 16.28 10.33 14.42
N PRO A 219 16.89 10.05 15.58
CA PRO A 219 17.88 9.00 15.69
C PRO A 219 17.18 7.64 15.68
N VAL A 220 17.36 6.87 14.61
CA VAL A 220 16.75 5.55 14.44
C VAL A 220 17.81 4.46 14.42
N THR A 221 17.61 3.42 15.22
CA THR A 221 18.42 2.19 15.20
C THR A 221 17.54 0.97 15.01
N ALA A 222 18.08 -0.05 14.35
CA ALA A 222 17.48 -1.37 14.23
C ALA A 222 18.35 -2.38 14.95
N THR A 223 17.74 -3.29 15.71
CA THR A 223 18.40 -4.46 16.30
C THR A 223 17.79 -5.71 15.69
N ILE A 224 18.62 -6.45 14.96
CA ILE A 224 18.25 -7.71 14.31
C ILE A 224 18.53 -8.86 15.28
N HIS A 225 17.50 -9.67 15.55
CA HIS A 225 17.59 -10.86 16.38
C HIS A 225 17.41 -12.10 15.49
N ALA A 226 18.41 -12.97 15.47
CA ALA A 226 18.39 -14.20 14.70
C ALA A 226 18.74 -15.41 15.58
N ALA A 227 18.11 -16.55 15.32
CA ALA A 227 18.34 -17.76 16.09
C ALA A 227 19.80 -18.23 15.94
N GLY A 228 20.49 -18.45 17.07
CA GLY A 228 21.87 -18.91 17.07
C GLY A 228 22.92 -17.83 16.77
N ALA A 229 22.54 -16.55 16.70
CA ALA A 229 23.46 -15.42 16.53
C ALA A 229 23.22 -14.34 17.60
N ALA A 230 24.28 -13.64 17.98
CA ALA A 230 24.16 -12.47 18.86
C ALA A 230 23.36 -11.35 18.16
N PRO A 231 22.50 -10.60 18.87
CA PRO A 231 21.78 -9.48 18.28
C PRO A 231 22.71 -8.44 17.66
N ARG A 232 22.40 -8.01 16.44
CA ARG A 232 23.19 -6.98 15.73
C ARG A 232 22.41 -5.68 15.66
N THR A 233 22.97 -4.62 16.22
CA THR A 233 22.40 -3.27 16.15
C THR A 233 23.07 -2.45 15.05
N LEU A 234 22.29 -1.72 14.27
CA LEU A 234 22.74 -0.80 13.25
C LEU A 234 21.96 0.52 13.31
N ARG A 235 22.61 1.62 12.95
CA ARG A 235 21.96 2.92 12.79
C ARG A 235 21.35 3.01 11.39
N LEU A 236 20.13 3.53 11.32
CA LEU A 236 19.47 3.84 10.05
C LEU A 236 19.67 5.33 9.75
N ALA A 237 20.17 5.64 8.55
CA ALA A 237 20.43 7.01 8.12
C ALA A 237 19.19 7.58 7.41
N PRO A 238 18.92 8.89 7.48
CA PRO A 238 17.87 9.50 6.67
C PRO A 238 18.22 9.40 5.18
N VAL A 239 17.27 8.94 4.37
CA VAL A 239 17.38 8.73 2.92
C VAL A 239 16.13 9.31 2.24
N VAL A 240 16.31 9.90 1.07
CA VAL A 240 15.22 10.32 0.18
C VAL A 240 15.45 9.66 -1.18
N GLY A 241 14.40 9.08 -1.76
CA GLY A 241 14.41 8.47 -3.09
C GLY A 241 12.98 8.21 -3.57
N ASP A 242 12.79 7.30 -4.51
CA ASP A 242 11.48 7.06 -5.17
C ASP A 242 10.39 6.57 -4.21
N ARG A 243 10.78 5.98 -3.07
CA ARG A 243 9.86 5.59 -1.99
C ARG A 243 9.60 6.71 -0.97
N GLY A 244 10.05 7.94 -1.24
CA GLY A 244 9.97 9.07 -0.33
C GLY A 244 11.03 9.06 0.79
N PHE A 245 10.84 9.92 1.78
CA PHE A 245 11.73 10.01 2.95
C PHE A 245 11.59 8.79 3.85
N HIS A 246 12.71 8.17 4.23
CA HIS A 246 12.78 7.05 5.15
C HIS A 246 14.12 6.98 5.88
N TYR A 247 14.22 6.16 6.91
CA TYR A 247 15.48 5.81 7.55
C TYR A 247 15.97 4.46 7.01
N GLY A 248 17.12 4.44 6.36
CA GLY A 248 17.61 3.28 5.61
C GLY A 248 19.01 2.82 6.01
N ALA A 249 19.30 1.54 5.82
CA ALA A 249 20.65 1.00 5.80
C ALA A 249 20.74 -0.28 4.96
N THR A 250 21.84 -0.41 4.21
CA THR A 250 22.18 -1.67 3.55
C THR A 250 22.62 -2.70 4.58
N VAL A 251 21.91 -3.82 4.65
CA VAL A 251 22.16 -4.92 5.59
C VAL A 251 21.69 -6.23 5.00
N ALA A 252 22.44 -7.31 5.21
CA ALA A 252 21.96 -8.66 4.96
C ALA A 252 21.24 -9.18 6.21
N LEU A 253 19.96 -9.54 6.09
CA LEU A 253 19.23 -10.21 7.15
C LEU A 253 19.60 -11.70 7.20
N PRO A 254 20.00 -12.26 8.37
CA PRO A 254 20.23 -13.69 8.51
C PRO A 254 18.98 -14.52 8.17
N GLU A 255 19.15 -15.70 7.59
CA GLU A 255 18.03 -16.59 7.21
C GLU A 255 17.11 -16.92 8.39
N ARG A 256 17.68 -17.05 9.59
CA ARG A 256 16.95 -17.33 10.84
C ARG A 256 16.61 -16.07 11.63
N THR A 257 16.40 -14.93 10.96
CA THR A 257 15.90 -13.71 11.61
C THR A 257 14.52 -13.98 12.19
N GLN A 258 14.37 -13.75 13.50
CA GLN A 258 13.12 -13.98 14.23
C GLN A 258 12.41 -12.67 14.55
N LYS A 259 13.16 -11.57 14.72
CA LYS A 259 12.62 -10.30 15.16
C LYS A 259 13.52 -9.15 14.78
N ILE A 260 12.93 -8.01 14.43
CA ILE A 260 13.64 -6.73 14.32
C ILE A 260 13.02 -5.75 15.31
N THR A 261 13.87 -5.18 16.16
CA THR A 261 13.49 -4.14 17.11
C THR A 261 13.95 -2.79 16.56
N LEU A 262 13.04 -1.87 16.27
CA LEU A 262 13.38 -0.48 15.96
C LEU A 262 13.33 0.36 17.23
N ALA A 263 14.38 1.13 17.49
CA ALA A 263 14.36 2.19 18.49
C ALA A 263 14.38 3.54 17.79
N VAL A 264 13.39 4.37 18.10
CA VAL A 264 13.30 5.76 17.67
C VAL A 264 13.59 6.61 18.89
N GLY A 265 14.75 7.27 18.90
CA GLY A 265 15.14 8.12 20.02
C GLY A 265 14.42 9.47 20.02
N ALA A 266 14.70 10.29 21.03
CA ALA A 266 14.18 11.65 21.10
C ALA A 266 14.58 12.47 19.87
N THR A 267 13.68 13.32 19.39
CA THR A 267 13.98 14.19 18.24
C THR A 267 15.20 15.07 18.49
N THR A 268 16.06 15.20 17.48
CA THR A 268 17.16 16.18 17.49
C THR A 268 16.77 17.49 16.79
N MET A 269 15.52 17.63 16.35
CA MET A 269 15.01 18.85 15.73
C MET A 269 14.62 19.90 16.76
N GLN A 270 14.63 21.16 16.33
CA GLN A 270 13.84 22.17 17.00
C GLN A 270 12.35 21.90 16.73
N VAL A 271 11.59 21.75 17.81
CA VAL A 271 10.15 21.56 17.77
C VAL A 271 9.50 22.77 18.40
N VAL A 272 8.44 23.27 17.77
CA VAL A 272 7.61 24.33 18.33
C VAL A 272 7.04 23.90 19.68
N GLU A 273 6.82 24.85 20.58
CA GLU A 273 6.46 24.55 21.97
C GLU A 273 5.24 23.62 22.09
N SER A 274 4.23 23.82 21.23
CA SER A 274 3.01 23.03 21.18
C SER A 274 3.22 21.54 20.85
N ALA A 275 4.30 21.18 20.16
CA ALA A 275 4.60 19.80 19.78
C ALA A 275 5.80 19.22 20.55
N ARG A 276 6.41 19.99 21.45
CA ARG A 276 7.67 19.63 22.11
C ARG A 276 7.55 18.33 22.92
N GLU A 277 6.41 18.07 23.55
CA GLU A 277 6.21 16.86 24.36
C GLU A 277 6.01 15.58 23.53
N ARG A 278 5.46 15.69 22.32
CA ARG A 278 5.12 14.55 21.45
C ARG A 278 6.35 13.77 21.01
N PHE A 279 7.44 14.48 20.70
CA PHE A 279 8.65 13.88 20.12
C PHE A 279 9.82 13.73 21.11
N LYS A 280 9.58 13.98 22.41
CA LYS A 280 10.60 13.89 23.47
C LYS A 280 10.90 12.47 23.93
N LYS A 281 9.90 11.60 23.92
CA LYS A 281 10.03 10.25 24.51
C LYS A 281 10.50 9.27 23.44
N PRO A 282 11.59 8.52 23.69
CA PRO A 282 11.98 7.46 22.78
C PRO A 282 10.92 6.36 22.77
N VAL A 283 10.70 5.76 21.60
CA VAL A 283 9.79 4.61 21.43
C VAL A 283 10.54 3.42 20.87
N THR A 284 10.05 2.22 21.19
CA THR A 284 10.60 0.96 20.69
C THR A 284 9.51 0.15 20.03
N ALA A 285 9.71 -0.20 18.76
CA ALA A 285 8.81 -1.01 17.96
C ALA A 285 9.39 -2.40 17.77
N ILE A 286 8.58 -3.42 18.05
CA ILE A 286 8.97 -4.82 17.86
C ILE A 286 8.20 -5.40 16.67
N PHE A 287 8.96 -5.88 15.69
CA PHE A 287 8.45 -6.56 14.51
C PHE A 287 8.90 -8.02 14.56
N GLU A 288 7.96 -8.92 14.87
CA GLU A 288 8.17 -10.35 14.67
C GLU A 288 8.47 -10.61 13.20
N TRP A 289 9.45 -11.47 12.95
CA TRP A 289 10.00 -11.79 11.65
C TRP A 289 9.92 -13.29 11.40
N THR A 290 8.93 -13.68 10.62
CA THR A 290 8.86 -15.02 10.02
C THR A 290 9.45 -14.95 8.62
N GLY A 291 10.18 -16.00 8.25
CA GLY A 291 11.20 -16.04 7.20
C GLY A 291 10.81 -15.60 5.79
N ARG A 292 11.85 -15.53 4.96
CA ARG A 292 11.84 -15.24 3.52
C ARG A 292 11.03 -16.27 2.74
#